data_AF-A0A2X1QYZ8-F1
#
_entry.id   AF-A0A2X1QYZ8-F1
#
_cell.length_a   1.000
_cell.length_b   1.000
_cell.length_c   1.000
_cell.angle_alpha   90.00
_cell.angle_beta   90.00
_cell.angle_gamma   90.00
#
_symmetry.space_group_name_H-M   'P 1'
#
loop_
_entity.id
_entity.type
_entity.pdbx_description
1 polymer ?
#
loop_
_entity_poly.entity_id
_entity_poly.type
_entity_poly.pdbx_seq_one_letter_code
_entity_poly.pdbx_strand_id
1 'polypeptide(L)'
;MRPLPSWPGRWRPLLDLFDEQGVDVCYEIHPGEDLHDGVTFERFLALVDNHPRCNMLYDPSHLHLQQMDYLAYIDIYHARIKAFHVKDAEFRRNGRNGVYGGYQPWQQRAGRFRSPGDGQIDFKGVFSKLTEYDFAGWAVLEWECCLKDSETGAREGSEFIRRHIIPVAGRAFDDFAAGGRE
;
A
#
# COMPACT_ATOMS: atom_id res chain seq x y z
N MET A 1 7.07 -35.36 9.13
CA MET A 1 5.79 -34.81 8.63
C MET A 1 6.08 -34.26 7.23
N ARG A 2 5.54 -34.84 6.16
CA ARG A 2 5.72 -34.26 4.82
C ARG A 2 4.90 -32.95 4.77
N PRO A 3 5.45 -31.83 4.26
CA PRO A 3 4.66 -30.61 4.13
C PRO A 3 3.52 -30.88 3.14
N LEU A 4 2.30 -30.49 3.50
CA LEU A 4 1.18 -30.53 2.56
C LEU A 4 1.54 -29.68 1.33
N PRO A 5 1.32 -30.16 0.10
CA PRO A 5 1.68 -29.43 -1.12
C PRO A 5 0.76 -28.22 -1.42
N SER A 6 0.03 -27.68 -0.44
CA SER A 6 -1.31 -27.18 -0.73
C SER A 6 -1.48 -25.67 -0.96
N TRP A 7 -0.55 -24.81 -0.54
CA TRP A 7 -0.74 -23.35 -0.70
C TRP A 7 0.05 -22.75 -1.88
N PRO A 8 1.40 -22.76 -1.93
CA PRO A 8 2.12 -22.11 -3.03
C PRO A 8 1.90 -22.80 -4.38
N GLY A 9 1.76 -24.14 -4.34
CA GLY A 9 1.47 -24.94 -5.53
C GLY A 9 0.13 -24.63 -6.20
N ARG A 10 -0.81 -23.98 -5.48
CA ARG A 10 -2.06 -23.48 -6.09
C ARG A 10 -1.88 -22.13 -6.77
N TRP A 11 -0.97 -21.30 -6.28
CA TRP A 11 -0.72 -19.98 -6.84
C TRP A 11 0.13 -20.03 -8.10
N ARG A 12 1.09 -20.96 -8.21
CA ARG A 12 1.96 -21.01 -9.38
C ARG A 12 1.21 -21.13 -10.72
N PRO A 13 0.25 -22.06 -10.90
CA PRO A 13 -0.50 -22.15 -12.15
C PRO A 13 -1.32 -20.89 -12.47
N LEU A 14 -1.81 -20.18 -11.45
CA LEU A 14 -2.51 -18.91 -11.65
C LEU A 14 -1.53 -17.84 -12.10
N LEU A 15 -0.39 -17.72 -11.42
CA LEU A 15 0.65 -16.77 -11.77
C LEU A 15 1.16 -16.99 -13.21
N ASP A 16 1.35 -18.24 -13.62
CA ASP A 16 1.72 -18.59 -15.00
C ASP A 16 0.64 -18.11 -15.99
N LEU A 17 -0.65 -18.32 -15.69
CA LEU A 17 -1.77 -17.81 -16.53
C LEU A 17 -1.78 -16.28 -16.60
N PHE A 18 -1.52 -15.59 -15.49
CA PHE A 18 -1.40 -14.13 -15.47
C PHE A 18 -0.21 -13.65 -16.32
N ASP A 19 0.88 -14.41 -16.37
CA ASP A 19 2.03 -14.10 -17.23
C ASP A 19 1.69 -14.23 -18.72
N GLU A 20 0.96 -15.28 -19.09
CA GLU A 20 0.44 -15.48 -20.45
C GLU A 20 -0.44 -14.30 -20.91
N GLN A 21 -1.15 -13.64 -19.98
CA GLN A 21 -1.98 -12.47 -20.26
C GLN A 21 -1.24 -11.13 -20.11
N GLY A 22 0.01 -11.13 -19.65
CA GLY A 22 0.76 -9.91 -19.38
C GLY A 22 0.18 -9.06 -18.24
N VAL A 23 -0.50 -9.68 -17.27
CA VAL A 23 -1.18 -8.99 -16.16
C VAL A 23 -0.47 -9.29 -14.85
N ASP A 24 -0.20 -8.28 -14.05
CA ASP A 24 0.41 -8.45 -12.72
C ASP A 24 -0.63 -8.78 -11.66
N VAL A 25 -0.33 -9.74 -10.78
CA VAL A 25 -1.11 -10.02 -9.58
C VAL A 25 -0.56 -9.19 -8.44
N CYS A 26 -1.39 -8.31 -7.89
CA CYS A 26 -1.01 -7.42 -6.81
C CYS A 26 -1.68 -7.89 -5.51
N TYR A 27 -0.90 -8.51 -4.62
CA TYR A 27 -1.39 -8.95 -3.31
C TYR A 27 -1.46 -7.76 -2.36
N GLU A 28 -2.63 -7.47 -1.83
CA GLU A 28 -2.80 -6.52 -0.73
C GLU A 28 -2.23 -7.13 0.54
N ILE A 29 -1.18 -6.50 1.07
CA ILE A 29 -0.51 -6.94 2.28
C ILE A 29 -1.37 -6.53 3.48
N HIS A 30 -2.11 -7.49 4.03
CA HIS A 30 -3.24 -7.22 4.92
C HIS A 30 -3.22 -8.10 6.19
N PRO A 31 -3.28 -7.51 7.40
CA PRO A 31 -3.41 -8.25 8.66
C PRO A 31 -4.58 -9.24 8.68
N GLY A 32 -4.32 -10.48 9.09
CA GLY A 32 -5.32 -11.54 9.10
C GLY A 32 -5.26 -12.45 7.86
N GLU A 33 -4.53 -12.04 6.83
CA GLU A 33 -4.18 -12.88 5.68
C GLU A 33 -2.81 -13.54 5.89
N ASP A 34 -2.53 -14.55 5.06
CA ASP A 34 -1.21 -15.20 5.01
C ASP A 34 -0.09 -14.23 4.61
N LEU A 35 -0.40 -13.24 3.78
CA LEU A 35 0.51 -12.16 3.36
C LEU A 35 0.10 -10.88 4.09
N HIS A 36 0.76 -10.60 5.21
CA HIS A 36 0.41 -9.48 6.09
C HIS A 36 1.58 -8.57 6.43
N ASP A 37 2.79 -8.87 5.97
CA ASP A 37 3.95 -8.00 6.09
C ASP A 37 4.96 -8.30 4.97
N GLY A 38 6.09 -7.58 4.98
CA GLY A 38 7.17 -7.81 4.02
C GLY A 38 7.78 -9.21 4.13
N VAL A 39 7.95 -9.73 5.35
CA VAL A 39 8.60 -11.03 5.60
C VAL A 39 7.75 -12.19 5.08
N THR A 40 6.44 -12.13 5.28
CA THR A 40 5.49 -13.11 4.75
C THR A 40 5.39 -13.05 3.24
N PHE A 41 5.43 -11.85 2.65
CA PHE A 41 5.53 -11.70 1.20
C PHE A 41 6.83 -12.29 0.64
N GLU A 42 8.00 -11.95 1.20
CA GLU A 42 9.30 -12.49 0.76
C GLU A 42 9.31 -14.03 0.80
N ARG A 43 8.76 -14.60 1.87
CA ARG A 43 8.62 -16.05 2.00
C ARG A 43 7.72 -16.63 0.90
N PHE A 44 6.59 -16.00 0.62
CA PHE A 44 5.69 -16.46 -0.44
C PHE A 44 6.31 -16.31 -1.83
N LEU A 45 6.96 -15.17 -2.10
CA LEU A 45 7.67 -14.90 -3.34
C LEU A 45 8.73 -15.96 -3.62
N ALA A 46 9.51 -16.35 -2.60
CA ALA A 46 10.48 -17.44 -2.72
C ALA A 46 9.82 -18.79 -3.02
N LEU A 47 8.65 -19.08 -2.43
CA LEU A 47 7.90 -20.32 -2.66
C LEU A 47 7.26 -20.42 -4.06
N VAL A 48 7.15 -19.30 -4.77
CA VAL A 48 6.72 -19.24 -6.18
C VAL A 48 7.88 -18.91 -7.13
N ASP A 49 9.12 -19.17 -6.73
CA ASP A 49 10.35 -18.96 -7.49
C ASP A 49 10.53 -17.53 -8.03
N ASN A 50 10.18 -16.53 -7.22
CA ASN A 50 10.28 -15.11 -7.57
C ASN A 50 9.49 -14.69 -8.81
N HIS A 51 8.39 -15.40 -9.10
CA HIS A 51 7.54 -15.21 -10.27
C HIS A 51 7.33 -13.72 -10.62
N PRO A 52 7.52 -13.29 -11.89
CA PRO A 52 7.46 -11.87 -12.27
C PRO A 52 6.09 -11.23 -12.00
N ARG A 53 5.02 -12.01 -12.08
CA ARG A 53 3.64 -11.55 -11.80
C ARG A 53 3.24 -11.52 -10.33
N CYS A 54 4.10 -11.99 -9.42
CA CYS A 54 3.86 -11.91 -7.98
C CYS A 54 4.30 -10.54 -7.46
N ASN A 55 3.36 -9.62 -7.34
CA ASN A 55 3.59 -8.21 -7.00
C ASN A 55 2.72 -7.77 -5.81
N MET A 56 2.96 -6.57 -5.31
CA MET A 56 2.26 -6.02 -4.16
C MET A 56 1.25 -4.95 -4.58
N LEU A 57 0.14 -4.94 -3.87
CA LEU A 57 -0.69 -3.76 -3.68
C LEU A 57 -0.24 -3.10 -2.38
N TYR A 58 0.24 -1.85 -2.49
CA TYR A 58 0.64 -1.05 -1.35
C TYR A 58 -0.57 -0.34 -0.75
N ASP A 59 -0.91 -0.66 0.50
CA ASP A 59 -1.88 0.05 1.31
C ASP A 59 -1.20 0.49 2.62
N PRO A 60 -0.99 1.79 2.85
CA PRO A 60 -0.29 2.27 4.04
C PRO A 60 -1.10 2.10 5.33
N SER A 61 -2.42 1.97 5.25
CA SER A 61 -3.31 1.92 6.41
C SER A 61 -3.05 0.68 7.26
N HIS A 62 -2.90 -0.48 6.62
CA HIS A 62 -2.61 -1.76 7.28
C HIS A 62 -1.25 -1.75 7.96
N LEU A 63 -0.23 -1.28 7.25
CA LEU A 63 1.15 -1.19 7.73
C LEU A 63 1.26 -0.24 8.93
N HIS A 64 0.58 0.91 8.88
CA HIS A 64 0.51 1.84 10.00
C HIS A 64 -0.14 1.22 11.24
N LEU A 65 -1.22 0.46 11.05
CA LEU A 65 -1.87 -0.25 12.15
C LEU A 65 -0.99 -1.37 12.74
N GLN A 66 -0.08 -1.95 11.95
CA GLN A 66 0.96 -2.85 12.45
C GLN A 66 2.16 -2.13 13.09
N GLN A 67 2.17 -0.78 13.11
CA GLN A 67 3.28 0.05 13.58
C GLN A 67 4.57 -0.17 12.78
N MET A 68 4.43 -0.49 11.48
CA MET A 68 5.55 -0.62 10.55
C MET A 68 5.94 0.76 9.99
N ASP A 69 7.21 0.88 9.60
CA ASP A 69 7.66 2.01 8.79
C ASP A 69 7.17 1.83 7.35
N TYR A 70 5.97 2.34 7.08
CA TYR A 70 5.31 2.21 5.78
C TYR A 70 5.97 3.05 4.68
N LEU A 71 6.76 4.08 5.02
CA LEU A 71 7.52 4.84 4.03
C LEU A 71 8.78 4.08 3.60
N ALA A 72 9.53 3.52 4.54
CA ALA A 72 10.65 2.64 4.22
C ALA A 72 10.20 1.38 3.47
N TYR A 73 8.95 0.93 3.69
CA TYR A 73 8.36 -0.16 2.93
C TYR A 73 8.35 0.12 1.42
N ILE A 74 8.07 1.37 1.00
CA ILE A 74 8.15 1.75 -0.41
C ILE A 74 9.59 1.63 -0.90
N ASP A 75 10.57 2.12 -0.13
CA ASP A 75 11.99 2.05 -0.51
C ASP A 75 12.44 0.60 -0.77
N ILE A 76 12.02 -0.32 0.12
CA ILE A 76 12.36 -1.74 0.05
C ILE A 76 11.66 -2.43 -1.15
N TYR A 77 10.40 -2.13 -1.40
CA TYR A 77 9.54 -2.93 -2.28
C TYR A 77 9.07 -2.24 -3.56
N HIS A 78 9.49 -1.00 -3.86
CA HIS A 78 9.02 -0.21 -5.02
C HIS A 78 9.02 -1.00 -6.35
N ALA A 79 10.03 -1.85 -6.58
CA ALA A 79 10.12 -2.67 -7.79
C ALA A 79 8.95 -3.67 -7.95
N ARG A 80 8.36 -4.11 -6.83
CA ARG A 80 7.23 -5.06 -6.75
C ARG A 80 5.90 -4.38 -6.47
N ILE A 81 5.86 -3.10 -6.10
CA ILE A 81 4.60 -2.37 -5.94
C ILE A 81 4.03 -2.06 -7.33
N LYS A 82 2.87 -2.63 -7.65
CA LYS A 82 2.18 -2.45 -8.96
C LYS A 82 0.75 -1.93 -8.81
N ALA A 83 0.21 -1.88 -7.59
CA ALA A 83 -1.05 -1.24 -7.25
C ALA A 83 -0.92 -0.42 -5.96
N PHE A 84 -1.74 0.61 -5.80
CA PHE A 84 -1.72 1.51 -4.64
C PHE A 84 -3.15 1.87 -4.21
N HIS A 85 -3.45 1.61 -2.93
CA HIS A 85 -4.68 2.06 -2.28
C HIS A 85 -4.42 3.29 -1.41
N VAL A 86 -5.20 4.33 -1.64
CA VAL A 86 -5.26 5.55 -0.84
C VAL A 86 -6.28 5.32 0.27
N LYS A 87 -5.85 4.58 1.29
CA LYS A 87 -6.62 4.27 2.49
C LYS A 87 -5.91 4.86 3.71
N ASP A 88 -6.67 5.47 4.61
CA ASP A 88 -6.12 6.14 5.78
C ASP A 88 -6.50 5.40 7.06
N ALA A 89 -5.65 5.53 8.06
CA ALA A 89 -5.84 4.90 9.36
C ALA A 89 -5.33 5.80 10.46
N GLU A 90 -5.89 5.61 11.65
CA GLU A 90 -5.37 6.16 12.89
C GLU A 90 -5.18 5.05 13.92
N PHE A 91 -4.11 5.16 14.71
CA PHE A 91 -3.85 4.29 15.84
C PHE A 91 -3.83 5.10 17.14
N ARG A 92 -4.87 4.92 17.96
CA ARG A 92 -5.07 5.59 19.25
C ARG A 92 -4.79 4.64 20.40
N ARG A 93 -3.59 4.75 20.96
CA ARG A 93 -3.16 3.95 22.13
C ARG A 93 -4.11 4.16 23.31
N ASN A 94 -4.54 3.06 23.93
CA ASN A 94 -5.32 3.03 25.15
C ASN A 94 -4.95 1.80 25.99
N GLY A 95 -5.46 1.70 27.22
CA GLY A 95 -5.15 0.61 28.14
C GLY A 95 -5.99 -0.67 27.98
N ARG A 96 -6.91 -0.74 27.01
CA ARG A 96 -7.92 -1.81 26.90
C ARG A 96 -7.75 -2.70 25.67
N ASN A 97 -7.33 -2.14 24.54
CA ASN A 97 -7.09 -2.90 23.32
C ASN A 97 -5.91 -2.33 22.52
N GLY A 98 -5.23 -3.20 21.79
CA GLY A 98 -4.15 -2.85 20.87
C GLY A 98 -4.55 -3.08 19.42
N VAL A 99 -3.57 -3.39 18.57
CA VAL A 99 -3.72 -3.62 17.12
C VAL A 99 -4.78 -4.68 16.77
N TYR A 100 -5.01 -5.65 17.66
CA TYR A 100 -6.01 -6.70 17.46
C TYR A 100 -7.47 -6.28 17.76
N GLY A 101 -7.70 -5.05 18.24
CA GLY A 101 -9.02 -4.42 18.36
C GLY A 101 -10.00 -5.02 19.39
N GLY A 102 -9.81 -6.26 19.85
CA GLY A 102 -10.60 -6.91 20.90
C GLY A 102 -12.05 -7.23 20.49
N TYR A 103 -12.30 -7.50 19.20
CA TYR A 103 -13.64 -7.82 18.64
C TYR A 103 -14.70 -6.72 18.85
N GLN A 104 -14.27 -5.48 19.08
CA GLN A 104 -15.17 -4.35 19.32
C GLN A 104 -15.68 -3.72 18.01
N PRO A 105 -16.76 -2.91 18.05
CA PRO A 105 -17.11 -2.03 16.95
C PRO A 105 -15.94 -1.12 16.56
N TRP A 106 -15.81 -0.78 15.28
CA TRP A 106 -14.68 -0.03 14.73
C TRP A 106 -14.38 1.28 15.48
N GLN A 107 -15.41 1.99 15.93
CA GLN A 107 -15.25 3.27 16.63
C GLN A 107 -14.50 3.13 17.97
N GLN A 108 -14.54 1.95 18.60
CA GLN A 108 -13.97 1.67 19.92
C GLN A 108 -12.58 0.98 19.85
N ARG A 109 -12.12 0.63 18.65
CA ARG A 109 -10.80 0.03 18.44
C ARG A 109 -9.69 1.08 18.53
N ALA A 110 -8.51 0.66 18.99
CA ALA A 110 -7.30 1.48 18.93
C ALA A 110 -6.93 1.81 17.48
N GLY A 111 -6.94 0.79 16.61
CA GLY A 111 -6.76 0.97 15.16
C GLY A 111 -8.10 1.19 14.47
N ARG A 112 -8.21 2.28 13.69
CA ARG A 112 -9.44 2.64 12.96
C ARG A 112 -9.11 3.10 11.54
N PHE A 113 -9.88 2.65 10.57
CA PHE A 113 -9.83 3.19 9.20
C PHE A 113 -10.60 4.50 9.09
N ARG A 114 -10.03 5.41 8.30
CA ARG A 114 -10.44 6.81 8.15
C ARG A 114 -10.53 7.18 6.69
N SER A 115 -11.36 8.17 6.40
CA SER A 115 -11.29 8.84 5.10
C SER A 115 -9.92 9.50 4.94
N PRO A 116 -9.33 9.51 3.73
CA PRO A 116 -8.05 10.17 3.47
C PRO A 116 -8.00 11.62 3.97
N GLY A 117 -7.00 11.91 4.80
CA GLY A 117 -6.79 13.22 5.43
C GLY A 117 -7.35 13.35 6.84
N ASP A 118 -8.17 12.39 7.30
CA ASP A 118 -8.71 12.35 8.67
C ASP A 118 -7.93 11.39 9.59
N GLY A 119 -6.98 10.63 9.06
CA GLY A 119 -6.15 9.71 9.83
C GLY A 119 -4.74 10.24 10.05
N GLN A 120 -3.77 9.34 10.01
CA GLN A 120 -2.37 9.58 10.41
C GLN A 120 -1.36 9.22 9.32
N ILE A 121 -1.82 8.77 8.15
CA ILE A 121 -0.91 8.44 7.05
C ILE A 121 -0.31 9.73 6.46
N ASP A 122 1.02 9.75 6.33
CA ASP A 122 1.72 10.81 5.60
C ASP A 122 1.61 10.59 4.08
N PHE A 123 0.47 11.01 3.52
CA PHE A 123 0.26 10.92 2.07
C PHE A 123 1.21 11.80 1.27
N LYS A 124 1.75 12.89 1.82
CA LYS A 124 2.76 13.68 1.11
C LYS A 124 4.03 12.88 0.93
N GLY A 125 4.50 12.22 1.99
CA GLY A 125 5.63 11.29 1.94
C GLY A 125 5.38 10.12 0.98
N VAL A 126 4.22 9.47 1.07
CA VAL A 126 3.84 8.35 0.19
C VAL A 126 3.87 8.74 -1.28
N PHE A 127 3.15 9.81 -1.67
CA PHE A 127 3.11 10.24 -3.07
C PHE A 127 4.47 10.72 -3.57
N SER A 128 5.28 11.35 -2.70
CA SER A 128 6.65 11.74 -3.04
C SER A 128 7.52 10.52 -3.36
N LYS A 129 7.51 9.48 -2.51
CA LYS A 129 8.29 8.26 -2.74
C LYS A 129 7.81 7.48 -3.96
N LEU A 130 6.50 7.32 -4.14
CA LEU A 130 5.96 6.66 -5.33
C LEU A 130 6.35 7.41 -6.61
N THR A 131 6.40 8.74 -6.56
CA THR A 131 6.87 9.58 -7.67
C THR A 131 8.38 9.44 -7.88
N GLU A 132 9.18 9.41 -6.81
CA GLU A 132 10.64 9.19 -6.85
C GLU A 132 11.02 7.86 -7.52
N TYR A 133 10.22 6.82 -7.32
CA TYR A 133 10.42 5.50 -7.92
C TYR A 133 9.64 5.27 -9.22
N ASP A 134 9.14 6.34 -9.86
CA ASP A 134 8.43 6.28 -11.16
C ASP A 134 7.25 5.28 -11.17
N PHE A 135 6.49 5.21 -10.07
CA PHE A 135 5.31 4.35 -10.01
C PHE A 135 4.25 4.80 -11.03
N ALA A 136 4.00 3.96 -12.03
CA ALA A 136 3.10 4.27 -13.16
C ALA A 136 1.64 3.83 -12.93
N GLY A 137 1.30 3.30 -11.74
CA GLY A 137 -0.03 2.78 -11.44
C GLY A 137 -1.04 3.85 -11.03
N TRP A 138 -2.25 3.40 -10.71
CA TRP A 138 -3.33 4.27 -10.24
C TRP A 138 -3.26 4.47 -8.73
N ALA A 139 -3.52 5.70 -8.28
CA ALA A 139 -3.87 5.97 -6.89
C ALA A 139 -5.38 5.68 -6.71
N VAL A 140 -5.71 4.48 -6.24
CA VAL A 140 -7.09 4.02 -6.11
C VAL A 140 -7.62 4.38 -4.74
N LEU A 141 -8.77 5.05 -4.68
CA LEU A 141 -9.44 5.29 -3.40
C LEU A 141 -10.09 3.99 -2.91
N GLU A 142 -9.61 3.45 -1.79
CA GLU A 142 -10.36 2.48 -1.02
C GLU A 142 -10.99 3.21 0.18
N TRP A 143 -12.30 3.45 0.09
CA TRP A 143 -12.98 4.21 1.13
C TRP A 143 -13.47 3.29 2.26
N GLU A 144 -12.92 3.49 3.45
CA GLU A 144 -13.48 3.00 4.71
C GLU A 144 -13.33 4.07 5.79
N CYS A 145 -14.42 4.39 6.50
CA CYS A 145 -14.36 5.30 7.64
C CYS A 145 -15.41 4.94 8.67
N CYS A 146 -14.99 4.77 9.93
CA CYS A 146 -15.93 4.44 11.01
C CYS A 146 -16.84 5.62 11.42
N LEU A 147 -16.63 6.83 10.87
CA LEU A 147 -17.36 8.06 11.22
C LEU A 147 -18.02 8.78 10.03
N LYS A 148 -17.36 8.79 8.86
CA LYS A 148 -17.80 9.57 7.70
C LYS A 148 -18.77 8.73 6.84
N ASP A 149 -19.66 9.40 6.14
CA ASP A 149 -20.52 8.83 5.08
C ASP A 149 -19.71 8.48 3.82
N SER A 150 -20.15 7.47 3.07
CA SER A 150 -19.42 6.92 1.91
C SER A 150 -19.42 7.85 0.71
N GLU A 151 -20.54 8.49 0.38
CA GLU A 151 -20.61 9.41 -0.77
C GLU A 151 -19.77 10.66 -0.52
N THR A 152 -19.83 11.18 0.70
CA THR A 152 -19.00 12.31 1.14
C THR A 152 -17.53 11.92 1.12
N GLY A 153 -17.19 10.75 1.65
CA GLY A 153 -15.85 10.21 1.63
C GLY A 153 -15.29 9.98 0.22
N ALA A 154 -16.10 9.48 -0.71
CA ALA A 154 -15.71 9.28 -2.11
C ALA A 154 -15.42 10.61 -2.81
N ARG A 155 -16.29 11.61 -2.64
CA ARG A 155 -16.13 12.95 -3.22
C ARG A 155 -14.88 13.65 -2.69
N GLU A 156 -14.71 13.69 -1.37
CA GLU A 156 -13.55 14.31 -0.73
C GLU A 156 -12.26 13.56 -1.04
N GLY A 157 -12.29 12.22 -1.04
CA GLY A 157 -11.15 11.36 -1.36
C GLY A 157 -10.66 11.56 -2.79
N SER A 158 -11.55 11.70 -3.76
CA SER A 158 -11.18 12.01 -5.16
C SER A 158 -10.43 13.34 -5.27
N GLU A 159 -10.94 14.39 -4.61
CA GLU A 159 -10.24 15.68 -4.58
C GLU A 159 -8.91 15.62 -3.84
N PHE A 160 -8.86 14.88 -2.72
CA PHE A 160 -7.66 14.67 -1.94
C PHE A 160 -6.55 14.04 -2.79
N ILE A 161 -6.85 12.93 -3.48
CA ILE A 161 -5.91 12.22 -4.36
C ILE A 161 -5.39 13.15 -5.45
N ARG A 162 -6.30 13.86 -6.14
CA ARG A 162 -5.94 14.77 -7.22
C ARG A 162 -4.94 15.85 -6.78
N ARG A 163 -5.02 16.31 -5.52
CA ARG A 163 -4.10 17.31 -4.96
C ARG A 163 -2.73 16.72 -4.56
N HIS A 164 -2.64 15.40 -4.35
CA HIS A 164 -1.39 14.73 -3.97
C HIS A 164 -0.60 14.19 -5.15
N ILE A 165 -1.24 13.95 -6.30
CA ILE A 165 -0.53 13.59 -7.53
C ILE A 165 0.45 14.71 -7.91
N ILE A 166 1.73 14.36 -8.04
CA ILE A 166 2.83 15.29 -8.33
C ILE A 166 3.02 15.39 -9.84
N PRO A 167 2.88 16.57 -10.46
CA PRO A 167 3.30 16.78 -11.84
C PRO A 167 4.83 16.79 -11.90
N VAL A 168 5.43 15.72 -12.44
CA VAL A 168 6.89 15.57 -12.54
C VAL A 168 7.48 16.65 -13.47
N ALA A 169 8.60 17.25 -13.05
CA ALA A 169 9.27 18.27 -13.85
C ALA A 169 9.87 17.64 -15.12
N GLY A 170 9.64 18.27 -16.28
CA GLY A 170 10.18 17.80 -17.57
C GLY A 170 11.65 18.13 -17.82
N ARG A 171 12.37 18.70 -16.84
CA ARG A 171 13.79 19.05 -16.93
C ARG A 171 14.47 18.86 -15.57
N ALA A 172 15.79 18.69 -15.57
CA ALA A 172 16.54 18.55 -14.32
C ALA A 172 16.43 19.84 -13.51
N PHE A 173 16.33 19.71 -12.18
CA PHE A 173 16.24 20.85 -11.29
C PHE A 173 17.48 21.74 -11.42
N ASP A 174 18.68 21.15 -11.52
CA ASP A 174 19.94 21.90 -11.53
C ASP A 174 20.28 22.60 -12.88
N ASP A 175 19.44 22.44 -13.91
CA ASP A 175 19.67 23.07 -15.22
C ASP A 175 19.65 24.62 -15.14
N PHE A 176 19.05 25.22 -14.10
CA PHE A 176 19.15 26.67 -13.90
C PHE A 176 20.55 27.13 -13.48
N ALA A 177 21.36 26.25 -12.87
CA ALA A 177 22.70 26.59 -12.39
C ALA A 177 23.76 26.55 -13.51
N ALA A 178 23.44 25.96 -14.67
CA ALA A 178 24.32 25.92 -15.84
C ALA A 178 24.32 27.23 -16.66
N GLY A 179 23.39 28.16 -16.40
CA GLY A 179 23.29 29.47 -17.05
C GLY A 179 24.18 30.53 -16.39
N GLY A 180 25.50 30.47 -16.62
CA GLY A 180 26.41 31.45 -16.04
C GLY A 180 27.86 31.34 -16.52
N ARG A 181 28.10 31.44 -17.84
CA ARG A 181 29.35 31.93 -18.42
C ARG A 181 29.02 32.64 -19.74
N GLU A 182 28.80 33.96 -19.65
CA GLU A 182 29.07 34.87 -20.77
C GLU A 182 30.57 35.21 -20.79
#